data_AF-A0A5C7M0C3-F1
#
_entry.id   AF-A0A5C7M0C3-F1
#
_cell.length_a   1.000
_cell.length_b   1.000
_cell.length_c   1.000
_cell.angle_alpha   90.00
_cell.angle_beta   90.00
_cell.angle_gamma   90.00
#
_symmetry.space_group_name_H-M   'P 1'
#
loop_
_entity.id
_entity.type
_entity.pdbx_description
1 polymer ?
#
loop_
_entity_poly.entity_id
_entity_poly.type
_entity_poly.pdbx_seq_one_letter_code
_entity_poly.pdbx_strand_id
1 'polypeptide(L)'
;MAPERLTSQVVGRNIARLRAESNTTMRELAAGVAEQGVPMSASGIADIEQGKRGVNVDQLTCVAAALGVSPITLLMPLPDDGNPDATVMLSGTSPETARDMDLWLRGSRSLTAYLMDDWELEGFRRRANPPWTWKKQVEGDSDGG
;
A
#
# COMPACT_ATOMS: atom_id res chain seq x y z
N MET A 1 16.82 -13.85 5.70
CA MET A 1 15.47 -14.46 5.65
C MET A 1 15.02 -14.45 4.20
N ALA A 2 14.36 -15.49 3.69
CA ALA A 2 13.84 -15.44 2.32
C ALA A 2 12.89 -14.24 2.21
N PRO A 3 12.98 -13.41 1.15
CA PRO A 3 12.16 -12.22 1.04
C PRO A 3 10.70 -12.65 1.05
N GLU A 4 9.91 -12.06 1.94
CA GLU A 4 8.47 -12.32 2.04
C GLU A 4 7.84 -12.31 0.65
N ARG A 5 7.20 -13.43 0.27
CA ARG A 5 6.61 -13.59 -1.08
C ARG A 5 5.12 -13.26 -1.10
N LEU A 6 4.49 -13.27 0.07
CA LEU A 6 3.05 -13.07 0.19
C LEU A 6 2.76 -11.64 0.61
N THR A 7 1.99 -10.92 -0.20
CA THR A 7 1.55 -9.55 0.10
C THR A 7 0.84 -9.48 1.46
N SER A 8 0.13 -10.54 1.85
CA SER A 8 -0.52 -10.63 3.17
C SER A 8 0.47 -10.63 4.34
N GLN A 9 1.65 -11.23 4.20
CA GLN A 9 2.69 -11.23 5.22
C GLN A 9 3.32 -9.84 5.36
N VAL A 10 3.60 -9.19 4.22
CA VAL A 10 4.08 -7.80 4.18
C VAL A 10 3.11 -6.87 4.92
N VAL A 11 1.82 -6.98 4.60
CA VAL A 11 0.77 -6.21 5.27
C VAL A 11 0.75 -6.50 6.77
N GLY A 12 0.75 -7.77 7.18
CA GLY A 12 0.77 -8.16 8.60
C GLY A 12 1.95 -7.55 9.37
N ARG A 13 3.16 -7.64 8.81
CA ARG A 13 4.37 -7.07 9.40
C ARG A 13 4.30 -5.54 9.50
N ASN A 14 3.81 -4.87 8.47
CA ASN A 14 3.66 -3.41 8.48
C ASN A 14 2.62 -2.96 9.51
N ILE A 15 1.52 -3.70 9.67
CA ILE A 15 0.53 -3.44 10.73
C ILE A 15 1.20 -3.57 12.10
N ALA A 16 1.93 -4.66 12.35
CA ALA A 16 2.62 -4.89 13.62
C ALA A 16 3.60 -3.76 13.96
N ARG A 17 4.42 -3.37 12.97
CA ARG A 17 5.41 -2.30 13.08
C ARG A 17 4.76 -0.95 13.40
N LEU A 18 3.80 -0.50 12.58
CA LEU A 18 3.13 0.80 12.76
C LEU A 18 2.31 0.85 14.05
N ARG A 19 1.67 -0.26 14.42
CA ARG A 19 0.96 -0.37 15.69
C ARG A 19 1.92 -0.21 16.87
N ALA A 20 3.08 -0.87 16.83
CA ALA A 20 4.09 -0.74 17.88
C ALA A 20 4.70 0.67 17.95
N GLU A 21 5.01 1.28 16.80
CA GLU A 21 5.54 2.66 16.71
C GLU A 21 4.58 3.70 17.29
N SER A 22 3.27 3.47 17.15
CA SER A 22 2.22 4.34 17.71
C SER A 22 1.81 4.00 19.15
N ASN A 23 2.43 3.00 19.78
CA ASN A 23 2.02 2.45 21.09
C ASN A 23 0.54 2.03 21.15
N THR A 24 -0.06 1.70 20.01
CA THR A 24 -1.45 1.25 19.93
C THR A 24 -1.52 -0.22 20.33
N THR A 25 -2.47 -0.62 21.17
CA THR A 25 -2.68 -2.03 21.49
C THR A 25 -3.48 -2.73 20.39
N MET A 26 -3.39 -4.07 20.29
CA MET A 26 -4.20 -4.83 19.34
C MET A 26 -5.71 -4.63 19.58
N ARG A 27 -6.11 -4.38 20.83
CA ARG A 27 -7.50 -4.13 21.21
C ARG A 27 -7.97 -2.76 20.73
N GLU A 28 -7.16 -1.72 20.89
CA GLU A 28 -7.46 -0.38 20.38
C GLU A 28 -7.53 -0.36 18.86
N LEU A 29 -6.58 -1.02 18.18
CA LEU A 29 -6.63 -1.14 16.72
C LEU A 29 -7.89 -1.88 16.26
N ALA A 30 -8.23 -3.00 16.89
CA ALA A 30 -9.44 -3.74 16.57
C ALA A 30 -10.72 -2.90 16.80
N ALA A 31 -10.77 -2.10 17.87
CA ALA A 31 -11.87 -1.19 18.14
C ALA A 31 -11.96 -0.09 17.06
N GLY A 32 -10.86 0.56 16.71
CA GLY A 32 -10.83 1.60 15.68
C GLY A 32 -11.20 1.08 14.28
N VAL A 33 -10.92 -0.19 13.97
CA VAL A 33 -11.40 -0.85 12.75
C VAL A 33 -12.90 -1.16 12.83
N ALA A 34 -13.39 -1.62 13.99
CA ALA A 34 -14.81 -1.90 14.20
C ALA A 34 -15.69 -0.65 14.13
N GLU A 35 -15.20 0.50 14.61
CA GLU A 35 -15.87 1.81 14.49
C GLU A 35 -16.10 2.23 13.02
N GLN A 36 -15.30 1.70 12.10
CA GLN A 36 -15.44 1.94 10.66
C GLN A 36 -16.38 0.95 9.96
N GLY A 37 -17.07 0.10 10.73
CA GLY A 37 -18.06 -0.85 10.20
C GLY A 37 -17.49 -2.21 9.80
N VAL A 38 -16.20 -2.47 10.07
CA VAL A 38 -15.57 -3.77 9.78
C VAL A 38 -15.33 -4.54 11.08
N PRO A 39 -16.05 -5.65 11.35
CA PRO A 39 -15.84 -6.44 12.55
C PRO A 39 -14.39 -6.94 12.67
N MET A 40 -13.76 -6.67 13.82
CA MET A 40 -12.38 -7.07 14.09
C MET A 40 -12.20 -7.41 15.57
N SER A 41 -11.44 -8.47 15.86
CA SER A 41 -11.03 -8.83 17.22
C SER A 41 -9.54 -8.62 17.42
N ALA A 42 -9.10 -8.46 18.67
CA ALA A 42 -7.67 -8.38 18.99
C ALA A 42 -6.91 -9.66 18.59
N SER A 43 -7.53 -10.84 18.72
CA SER A 43 -6.96 -12.10 18.21
C SER A 43 -6.84 -12.11 16.69
N GLY A 44 -7.83 -11.54 15.99
CA GLY A 44 -7.82 -11.38 14.54
C GLY A 44 -6.70 -10.47 14.07
N ILE A 45 -6.38 -9.40 14.81
CA ILE A 45 -5.20 -8.55 14.58
C ILE A 45 -3.92 -9.34 14.83
N ALA A 46 -3.82 -10.07 15.95
CA ALA A 46 -2.64 -10.89 16.26
C ALA A 46 -2.34 -11.93 15.16
N ASP A 47 -3.36 -12.60 14.64
CA ASP A 47 -3.22 -13.58 13.54
C ASP A 47 -2.79 -12.92 12.22
N ILE A 48 -3.24 -11.68 11.96
CA ILE A 48 -2.77 -10.88 10.82
C ILE A 48 -1.30 -10.53 10.99
N GLU A 49 -0.92 -9.98 12.15
CA GLU A 49 0.45 -9.54 12.45
C GLU A 49 1.46 -10.71 12.37
N GLN A 50 1.02 -11.92 12.71
CA GLN A 50 1.82 -13.14 12.64
C GLN A 50 1.78 -13.83 11.27
N GLY A 51 1.03 -13.30 10.30
CA GLY A 51 0.88 -13.89 8.97
C GLY A 51 0.08 -15.19 8.93
N LYS A 52 -0.65 -15.53 10.01
CA LYS A 52 -1.53 -16.71 10.09
C LYS A 52 -2.82 -16.52 9.31
N ARG A 53 -3.28 -15.27 9.20
CA ARG A 53 -4.48 -14.88 8.45
C ARG A 53 -4.18 -13.66 7.60
N GLY A 54 -4.69 -13.63 6.37
CA GLY A 54 -4.62 -12.45 5.52
C GLY A 54 -5.63 -11.35 5.90
N VAL A 55 -5.39 -10.16 5.39
CA VAL A 55 -6.30 -9.00 5.44
C VAL A 55 -7.09 -8.99 4.13
N ASN A 56 -8.41 -8.77 4.18
CA ASN A 56 -9.20 -8.51 2.96
C ASN A 56 -9.12 -7.02 2.56
N VAL A 57 -9.67 -6.65 1.40
CA VAL A 57 -9.53 -5.26 0.89
C VAL A 57 -10.20 -4.21 1.78
N ASP A 58 -11.34 -4.53 2.40
CA ASP A 58 -12.03 -3.62 3.31
C ASP A 58 -11.21 -3.40 4.58
N GLN A 59 -10.76 -4.50 5.19
CA GLN A 59 -9.89 -4.49 6.37
C GLN A 59 -8.59 -3.73 6.10
N LEU A 60 -8.01 -3.84 4.90
CA LEU A 60 -6.77 -3.13 4.55
C LEU A 60 -6.96 -1.62 4.68
N THR A 61 -8.04 -1.10 4.07
CA THR A 61 -8.32 0.33 4.12
C THR A 61 -8.73 0.79 5.52
N CYS A 62 -9.51 -0.01 6.25
CA CYS A 62 -9.92 0.35 7.61
C CYS A 62 -8.76 0.34 8.61
N VAL A 63 -7.85 -0.63 8.51
CA VAL A 63 -6.63 -0.67 9.34
C VAL A 63 -5.72 0.51 8.99
N ALA A 64 -5.56 0.84 7.71
CA ALA A 64 -4.78 2.01 7.30
C ALA A 64 -5.37 3.30 7.89
N ALA A 65 -6.69 3.48 7.79
CA ALA A 65 -7.39 4.62 8.36
C ALA A 65 -7.29 4.66 9.91
N ALA A 66 -7.44 3.52 10.59
CA ALA A 66 -7.31 3.43 12.05
C ALA A 66 -5.90 3.77 12.54
N LEU A 67 -4.87 3.45 11.75
CA LEU A 67 -3.47 3.79 12.03
C LEU A 67 -3.07 5.19 11.52
N GLY A 68 -3.95 5.90 10.83
CA GLY A 68 -3.66 7.23 10.27
C GLY A 68 -2.66 7.23 9.10
N VAL A 69 -2.59 6.14 8.33
CA VAL A 69 -1.67 5.98 7.20
C VAL A 69 -2.41 5.67 5.89
N SER A 70 -1.72 5.75 4.76
CA SER A 70 -2.29 5.31 3.47
C SER A 70 -2.27 3.78 3.33
N PRO A 71 -3.20 3.16 2.57
CA PRO A 71 -3.13 1.72 2.28
C PRO A 71 -1.82 1.28 1.59
N ILE A 72 -1.21 2.17 0.79
CA ILE A 72 0.12 1.92 0.19
C ILE A 72 1.17 1.69 1.27
N THR A 73 1.09 2.40 2.40
CA THR A 73 2.01 2.23 3.54
C THR A 73 1.97 0.80 4.09
N LEU A 74 0.79 0.18 4.11
CA LEU A 74 0.64 -1.22 4.54
C LEU A 74 1.10 -2.21 3.46
N LEU A 75 0.92 -1.87 2.19
CA LEU A 75 1.34 -2.71 1.05
C LEU A 75 2.85 -2.67 0.77
N MET A 76 3.56 -1.66 1.26
CA MET A 76 4.97 -1.43 0.92
C MET A 76 5.91 -2.43 1.61
N PRO A 77 6.62 -3.31 0.90
CA PRO A 77 7.61 -4.20 1.51
C PRO A 77 8.86 -3.41 1.92
N LEU A 78 9.02 -3.16 3.22
CA LEU A 78 10.19 -2.47 3.76
C LEU A 78 11.33 -3.47 4.07
N PRO A 79 12.55 -3.24 3.56
CA PRO A 79 13.76 -3.95 3.98
C PRO A 79 14.12 -3.62 5.43
N ASP A 80 14.65 -4.59 6.18
CA ASP A 80 14.99 -4.43 7.61
C ASP A 80 16.07 -3.37 7.84
N ASP A 81 16.99 -3.19 6.88
CA ASP A 81 18.07 -2.20 6.91
C ASP A 81 17.67 -0.85 6.29
N GLY A 82 16.43 -0.71 5.83
CA GLY A 82 15.92 0.47 5.15
C GLY A 82 16.57 0.74 3.78
N ASN A 83 17.33 -0.20 3.22
CA ASN A 83 18.02 0.00 1.96
C ASN A 83 17.03 0.02 0.78
N PRO A 84 16.84 1.16 0.09
CA PRO A 84 15.88 1.27 -1.00
C PRO A 84 16.23 0.42 -2.23
N ASP A 85 17.47 -0.03 -2.35
CA ASP A 85 17.94 -0.85 -3.47
C ASP A 85 17.94 -2.35 -3.12
N ALA A 86 17.54 -2.71 -1.89
CA ALA A 86 17.33 -4.10 -1.52
C ALA A 86 16.19 -4.73 -2.33
N THR A 87 16.37 -6.00 -2.66
CA THR A 87 15.37 -6.77 -3.43
C THR A 87 14.17 -7.13 -2.55
N VAL A 88 12.98 -6.76 -3.02
CA VAL A 88 11.68 -7.07 -2.43
C VAL A 88 10.78 -7.73 -3.46
N MET A 89 9.66 -8.28 -3.01
CA MET A 89 8.69 -8.94 -3.87
C MET A 89 7.31 -8.83 -3.26
N LEU A 90 6.29 -8.67 -4.10
CA LEU A 90 4.89 -8.85 -3.72
C LEU A 90 4.32 -10.04 -4.50
N SER A 91 3.17 -10.55 -4.07
CA SER A 91 2.51 -11.66 -4.76
C SER A 91 2.20 -11.28 -6.21
N GLY A 92 2.72 -12.09 -7.15
CA GLY A 92 2.51 -11.88 -8.59
C GLY A 92 3.50 -10.92 -9.26
N THR A 93 4.51 -10.41 -8.56
CA THR A 93 5.57 -9.56 -9.14
C THR A 93 6.86 -10.35 -9.37
N SER A 94 7.74 -9.83 -10.23
CA SER A 94 9.17 -10.14 -10.20
C SER A 94 9.83 -9.64 -8.90
N PRO A 95 11.05 -10.11 -8.58
CA PRO A 95 11.89 -9.42 -7.60
C PRO A 95 12.24 -8.01 -8.12
N GLU A 96 12.04 -7.00 -7.30
CA GLU A 96 12.24 -5.58 -7.65
C GLU A 96 13.02 -4.87 -6.55
N THR A 97 13.56 -3.68 -6.83
CA THR A 97 14.08 -2.83 -5.74
C THR A 97 12.93 -2.30 -4.89
N ALA A 98 13.15 -2.06 -3.59
CA ALA A 98 12.14 -1.41 -2.75
C ALA A 98 11.72 -0.04 -3.31
N ARG A 99 12.64 0.68 -3.95
CA ARG A 99 12.37 1.93 -4.65
C ARG A 99 11.41 1.76 -5.83
N ASP A 100 11.67 0.81 -6.73
CA ASP A 100 10.80 0.60 -7.89
C ASP A 100 9.42 0.08 -7.48
N MET A 101 9.35 -0.74 -6.42
CA MET A 101 8.09 -1.18 -5.84
C MET A 101 7.25 0.01 -5.28
N ASP A 102 7.87 0.97 -4.58
CA ASP A 102 7.18 2.19 -4.11
C ASP A 102 6.65 3.03 -5.29
N LEU A 103 7.48 3.24 -6.32
CA LEU A 103 7.07 3.97 -7.52
C LEU A 103 5.91 3.29 -8.26
N TRP A 104 5.90 1.96 -8.29
CA TRP A 104 4.80 1.19 -8.87
C TRP A 104 3.52 1.25 -8.06
N LEU A 105 3.60 1.05 -6.74
CA LEU A 105 2.44 1.15 -5.84
C LEU A 105 1.80 2.55 -5.89
N ARG A 106 2.59 3.61 -6.13
CA ARG A 106 2.11 4.98 -6.31
C ARG A 106 1.61 5.29 -7.73
N GLY A 107 1.66 4.33 -8.65
CA GLY A 107 1.28 4.52 -10.05
C GLY A 107 2.22 5.46 -10.82
N SER A 108 3.43 5.70 -10.33
CA SER A 108 4.39 6.62 -10.94
C SER A 108 5.26 5.94 -12.00
N ARG A 109 5.55 4.64 -11.85
CA ARG A 109 6.41 3.88 -12.78
C ARG A 109 5.95 2.42 -12.88
N SER A 110 6.01 1.83 -14.08
CA SER A 110 5.78 0.38 -14.25
C SER A 110 6.97 -0.43 -13.72
N LEU A 111 6.73 -1.64 -13.18
CA LEU A 111 7.81 -2.58 -12.85
C LEU A 111 8.62 -2.99 -14.08
N THR A 112 8.00 -2.98 -15.25
CA THR A 112 8.66 -3.29 -16.53
C THR A 112 9.19 -2.04 -17.25
N ALA A 113 9.39 -0.92 -16.56
CA ALA A 113 9.73 0.35 -17.19
C ALA A 113 11.01 0.31 -18.04
N TYR A 114 11.94 -0.58 -17.75
CA TYR A 114 13.18 -0.77 -18.53
C TYR A 114 12.95 -1.39 -19.92
N LEU A 115 11.77 -1.97 -20.17
CA LEU A 115 11.38 -2.54 -21.47
C LEU A 115 10.50 -1.61 -22.30
N MET A 116 10.13 -0.44 -21.77
CA MET A 116 9.08 0.41 -22.30
C MET A 116 9.66 1.69 -22.91
N ASP A 117 9.02 2.20 -23.97
CA ASP A 117 9.33 3.53 -24.52
C ASP A 117 8.60 4.67 -23.77
N ASP A 118 8.94 5.93 -24.09
CA ASP A 118 8.35 7.11 -23.44
C ASP A 118 6.82 7.17 -23.57
N TRP A 119 6.28 6.69 -24.69
CA TRP A 119 4.84 6.67 -24.95
C TRP A 119 4.14 5.63 -24.07
N GLU A 120 4.71 4.43 -23.95
CA GLU A 120 4.20 3.35 -23.12
C GLU A 120 4.26 3.70 -21.62
N LEU A 121 5.34 4.37 -21.19
CA LEU A 121 5.52 4.85 -19.81
C LEU A 121 4.44 5.88 -19.44
N GLU A 122 4.20 6.88 -20.29
CA GLU A 122 3.12 7.84 -20.08
C GLU A 122 1.74 7.17 -20.12
N GLY A 123 1.56 6.17 -21.00
CA GLY A 123 0.37 5.34 -21.05
C GLY A 123 0.10 4.59 -19.74
N PHE A 124 1.13 4.03 -19.10
CA PHE A 124 1.01 3.43 -17.77
C PHE A 124 0.58 4.48 -16.73
N ARG A 125 1.27 5.62 -16.66
CA ARG A 125 1.01 6.67 -15.67
C ARG A 125 -0.45 7.16 -15.73
N ARG A 126 -1.00 7.34 -16.93
CA ARG A 126 -2.40 7.77 -17.11
C ARG A 126 -3.43 6.71 -16.72
N ARG A 127 -3.13 5.42 -16.90
CA ARG A 127 -4.02 4.32 -16.49
C ARG A 127 -3.96 4.06 -14.99
N ALA A 128 -2.78 4.20 -14.39
CA ALA A 128 -2.56 3.94 -12.97
C ALA A 128 -3.10 5.07 -12.09
N ASN A 129 -3.25 6.29 -12.61
CA ASN A 129 -3.69 7.44 -11.84
C ASN A 129 -5.03 7.99 -12.32
N PRO A 130 -5.85 8.54 -11.42
CA PRO A 130 -7.10 9.17 -11.79
C PRO A 130 -6.92 10.31 -12.82
N PRO A 131 -7.90 10.55 -13.71
CA PRO A 131 -7.75 11.54 -14.78
C PRO A 131 -7.39 12.96 -14.30
N TRP A 132 -7.83 13.37 -13.11
CA TRP A 132 -7.56 14.71 -12.57
C TRP A 132 -6.09 14.94 -12.17
N THR A 133 -5.24 13.91 -12.16
CA THR A 133 -3.80 14.08 -11.86
C THR A 133 -2.97 14.45 -13.09
N TRP A 134 -3.54 14.35 -14.29
CA TRP A 134 -2.83 14.62 -15.55
C TRP A 134 -3.66 15.35 -16.61
N LYS A 135 -4.99 15.36 -16.54
CA LYS A 135 -5.81 16.31 -17.30
C LYS A 135 -5.70 17.67 -16.62
N LYS A 136 -5.37 18.71 -17.38
CA LYS A 136 -5.60 20.09 -16.93
C LYS A 136 -7.08 20.21 -16.59
N GLN A 137 -7.41 20.70 -15.39
CA GLN A 137 -8.76 21.16 -15.12
C GLN A 137 -9.04 22.26 -16.17
N VAL A 138 -9.99 21.99 -17.05
CA VAL A 138 -10.58 23.06 -17.85
C VAL A 138 -11.41 23.83 -16.83
N GLU A 139 -10.88 24.96 -16.32
CA GLU A 139 -11.71 25.95 -15.64
C GLU A 139 -12.84 26.27 -16.60
N GLY A 140 -14.06 25.87 -16.22
CA GLY A 140 -15.25 26.17 -17.01
C GLY A 140 -15.39 27.68 -17.09
N ASP A 141 -15.59 28.17 -18.30
CA ASP A 141 -16.13 29.47 -18.67
C ASP A 141 -16.84 30.18 -17.50
N SER A 142 -16.08 31.00 -16.77
CA SER A 142 -16.62 32.18 -16.12
C SER A 142 -16.47 33.33 -17.10
N ASP A 143 -17.30 33.34 -18.14
CA ASP A 143 -17.71 34.56 -18.84
C ASP A 143 -18.85 34.25 -19.82
N GLY A 144 -20.02 34.84 -19.57
CA GLY A 144 -21.13 34.73 -20.51
C GLY A 144 -22.50 35.24 -20.02
N GLY A 145 -22.58 36.52 -19.62
CA GLY A 145 -23.78 37.36 -19.80
C GLY A 145 -24.86 37.32 -18.73
#